data_AF-A0A1Z9H6A4-F1
#
_entry.id   AF-A0A1Z9H6A4-F1
#
_cell.length_a   1.000
_cell.length_b   1.000
_cell.length_c   1.000
_cell.angle_alpha   90.00
_cell.angle_beta   90.00
_cell.angle_gamma   90.00
#
_symmetry.space_group_name_H-M   'P 1'
#
loop_
_entity.id
_entity.type
_entity.pdbx_description
1 polymer ?
#
loop_
_entity_poly.entity_id
_entity_poly.type
_entity_poly.pdbx_seq_one_letter_code
_entity_poly.pdbx_strand_id
1 'polypeptide(L)'
;MKQKILGLDISTSITGVTIIEQGQIIEASYWDTRNKRKFPSLYEKADLLQQELWNIKSRYNITDIYIEQSLQSFRSGFSSAKTLSTLARFNGIVSWNCYKTFDIKPNMIAASSARKLAGVGIRRGDNAKQKVLEFILDKYPQITIEYTKHENPKPGMLDMCDSIIIALAGEKIAREDKIT
;
A
#
# COMPACT_ATOMS: atom_id res chain seq x y z
N MET A 1 -20.27 12.51 6.53
CA MET A 1 -18.84 12.71 6.81
C MET A 1 -18.06 12.68 5.50
N LYS A 2 -17.00 13.47 5.35
CA LYS A 2 -16.14 13.41 4.16
C LYS A 2 -15.39 12.08 4.13
N GLN A 3 -15.18 11.52 2.95
CA GLN A 3 -14.54 10.23 2.79
C GLN A 3 -13.03 10.37 2.98
N LYS A 4 -12.45 9.51 3.82
CA LYS A 4 -11.02 9.51 4.14
C LYS A 4 -10.50 8.09 4.06
N ILE A 5 -9.63 7.85 3.11
CA ILE A 5 -9.28 6.52 2.65
C ILE A 5 -7.85 6.21 3.05
N LEU A 6 -7.65 5.05 3.66
CA LEU A 6 -6.34 4.49 3.94
C LEU A 6 -6.00 3.41 2.90
N GLY A 7 -4.99 3.66 2.07
CA GLY A 7 -4.42 2.68 1.14
C GLY A 7 -3.13 2.08 1.69
N LEU A 8 -3.00 0.75 1.67
CA LEU A 8 -1.80 0.04 2.12
C LEU A 8 -1.25 -0.91 1.04
N ASP A 9 0.05 -0.85 0.81
CA ASP A 9 0.82 -1.89 0.13
C ASP A 9 1.66 -2.63 1.16
N ILE A 10 1.21 -3.82 1.58
CA ILE A 10 1.76 -4.52 2.74
C ILE A 10 2.84 -5.50 2.31
N SER A 11 4.04 -5.31 2.85
CA SER A 11 5.14 -6.26 2.72
C SER A 11 5.86 -6.48 4.04
N THR A 12 6.51 -7.64 4.15
CA THR A 12 7.29 -8.00 5.35
C THR A 12 8.56 -7.17 5.51
N SER A 13 8.92 -6.33 4.53
CA SER A 13 10.12 -5.50 4.57
C SER A 13 9.76 -4.04 4.72
N ILE A 14 8.95 -3.52 3.81
CA ILE A 14 8.51 -2.13 3.82
C ILE A 14 7.03 -2.14 3.47
N THR A 15 6.22 -1.41 4.22
CA THR A 15 4.78 -1.24 3.92
C THR A 15 4.55 0.19 3.48
N GLY A 16 4.05 0.40 2.28
CA GLY A 16 3.60 1.71 1.83
C GLY A 16 2.27 2.08 2.45
N VAL A 17 2.10 3.35 2.81
CA VAL A 17 0.87 3.87 3.39
C VAL A 17 0.50 5.21 2.77
N THR A 18 -0.75 5.35 2.36
CA THR A 18 -1.27 6.60 1.81
C THR A 18 -2.65 6.91 2.37
N ILE A 19 -2.89 8.18 2.70
CA ILE A 19 -4.19 8.70 3.12
C ILE A 19 -4.68 9.70 2.07
N ILE A 20 -5.89 9.47 1.57
CA ILE A 20 -6.56 10.36 0.61
C ILE A 20 -7.85 10.91 1.21
N GLU A 21 -8.12 12.20 0.98
CA GLU A 21 -9.40 12.84 1.29
C GLU A 21 -9.80 13.75 0.12
N GLN A 22 -10.99 13.52 -0.45
CA GLN A 22 -11.56 14.34 -1.52
C GLN A 22 -10.64 14.54 -2.74
N GLY A 23 -9.98 13.48 -3.22
CA GLY A 23 -9.09 13.48 -4.38
C GLY A 23 -7.68 13.98 -4.07
N GLN A 24 -7.40 14.35 -2.82
CA GLN A 24 -6.11 14.89 -2.42
C GLN A 24 -5.36 13.89 -1.54
N ILE A 25 -4.09 13.68 -1.87
CA ILE A 25 -3.17 12.92 -1.03
C ILE A 25 -2.80 13.80 0.16
N ILE A 26 -3.25 13.39 1.35
CA ILE A 26 -3.01 14.11 2.61
C ILE A 26 -1.70 13.67 3.25
N GLU A 27 -1.40 12.38 3.16
CA GLU A 27 -0.16 11.78 3.65
C GLU A 27 0.20 10.61 2.75
N ALA A 28 1.48 10.50 2.39
CA ALA A 28 2.06 9.34 1.72
C ALA A 28 3.42 9.07 2.36
N SER A 29 3.61 7.87 2.89
CA SER A 29 4.85 7.46 3.55
C SER A 29 5.01 5.93 3.47
N TYR A 30 5.97 5.40 4.23
CA TYR A 30 6.21 3.98 4.32
C TYR A 30 6.78 3.60 5.70
N TRP A 31 6.54 2.37 6.13
CA TRP A 31 7.07 1.82 7.37
C TRP A 31 8.14 0.77 7.07
N ASP A 32 9.37 1.00 7.52
CA ASP A 32 10.53 0.15 7.22
C ASP A 32 10.83 -0.83 8.37
N THR A 33 10.63 -2.12 8.09
CA THR A 33 10.89 -3.23 9.02
C THR A 33 12.03 -4.15 8.58
N ARG A 34 12.92 -3.67 7.70
CA ARG A 34 14.04 -4.48 7.16
C ARG A 34 15.13 -4.80 8.19
N ASN A 35 15.27 -4.00 9.24
CA ASN A 35 16.30 -4.20 10.25
C ASN A 35 16.03 -5.47 11.08
N LYS A 36 16.70 -6.57 10.74
CA LYS A 36 16.52 -7.88 11.38
C LYS A 36 16.88 -7.93 12.87
N ARG A 37 17.68 -6.98 13.38
CA ARG A 37 17.97 -6.90 14.82
C ARG A 37 16.79 -6.30 15.59
N LYS A 38 16.08 -5.35 14.99
CA LYS A 38 14.87 -4.73 15.57
C LYS A 38 13.61 -5.55 15.29
N PHE A 39 13.55 -6.20 14.13
CA PHE A 39 12.39 -6.92 13.63
C PHE A 39 12.75 -8.36 13.24
N PRO A 40 13.10 -9.21 14.22
CA PRO A 40 13.58 -10.57 13.96
C PRO A 40 12.48 -11.50 13.43
N SER A 41 11.20 -11.25 13.74
CA SER A 41 10.07 -12.08 13.32
C SER A 41 8.92 -11.25 12.72
N LEU A 42 7.83 -11.91 12.34
CA LEU A 42 6.61 -11.21 11.89
C LEU A 42 5.90 -10.49 13.05
N TYR A 43 6.14 -10.87 14.30
CA TYR A 43 5.45 -10.32 15.45
C TYR A 43 5.93 -8.90 15.77
N GLU A 44 7.24 -8.66 15.82
CA GLU A 44 7.76 -7.30 16.06
C GLU A 44 7.42 -6.36 14.89
N LYS A 45 7.33 -6.90 13.68
CA LYS A 45 6.85 -6.15 12.51
C LYS A 45 5.38 -5.76 12.65
N ALA A 46 4.55 -6.71 13.05
CA ALA A 46 3.13 -6.47 13.26
C ALA A 46 2.88 -5.48 14.41
N ASP A 47 3.70 -5.52 15.46
CA ASP A 47 3.64 -4.60 16.59
C ASP A 47 3.95 -3.16 16.16
N LEU A 48 5.03 -2.93 15.40
CA LEU A 48 5.31 -1.60 14.82
C LEU A 48 4.13 -1.12 13.99
N LEU A 49 3.63 -1.95 13.07
CA LEU A 49 2.52 -1.58 12.19
C LEU A 49 1.24 -1.29 13.00
N GLN A 50 0.99 -2.03 14.08
CA GLN A 50 -0.14 -1.76 14.97
C GLN A 50 -0.03 -0.39 15.66
N GLN A 51 1.17 -0.03 16.12
CA GLN A 51 1.44 1.29 16.70
C GLN A 51 1.21 2.41 15.69
N GLU A 52 1.68 2.23 14.45
CA GLU A 52 1.47 3.21 13.39
C GLU A 52 0.00 3.33 12.96
N LEU A 53 -0.75 2.23 12.95
CA LEU A 53 -2.20 2.26 12.72
C LEU A 53 -2.93 3.03 13.84
N TRP A 54 -2.50 2.91 15.10
CA TRP A 54 -3.03 3.75 16.19
C TRP A 54 -2.69 5.23 16.00
N ASN A 55 -1.46 5.55 15.58
CA ASN A 55 -1.06 6.92 15.25
C ASN A 55 -1.88 7.50 14.09
N ILE A 56 -2.25 6.68 13.10
CA ILE A 56 -3.16 7.10 12.03
C ILE A 56 -4.55 7.34 12.61
N LYS A 57 -5.09 6.41 13.41
CA LYS A 57 -6.42 6.55 14.02
C LYS A 57 -6.55 7.81 14.89
N SER A 58 -5.50 8.19 15.62
CA SER A 58 -5.53 9.39 16.45
C SER A 58 -5.50 10.69 15.66
N ARG A 59 -4.95 10.66 14.43
CA ARG A 59 -4.81 11.85 13.56
C ARG A 59 -5.93 11.96 12.53
N TYR A 60 -6.54 10.85 12.14
CA TYR A 60 -7.44 10.77 11.00
C TYR A 60 -8.68 9.93 11.31
N ASN A 61 -9.85 10.48 10.97
CA ASN A 61 -11.10 9.74 10.95
C ASN A 61 -11.23 8.95 9.64
N ILE A 62 -10.50 7.83 9.54
CA ILE A 62 -10.55 6.93 8.39
C ILE A 62 -11.97 6.36 8.23
N THR A 63 -12.49 6.37 7.01
CA THR A 63 -13.83 5.84 6.68
C THR A 63 -13.76 4.55 5.87
N ASP A 64 -12.70 4.35 5.09
CA ASP A 64 -12.52 3.19 4.22
C ASP A 64 -11.05 2.77 4.20
N ILE A 65 -10.80 1.46 4.12
CA ILE A 65 -9.45 0.90 4.08
C ILE A 65 -9.34 0.00 2.85
N TYR A 66 -8.31 0.20 2.03
CA TYR A 66 -8.00 -0.62 0.88
C TYR A 66 -6.57 -1.17 0.97
N ILE A 67 -6.41 -2.44 0.64
CA ILE A 67 -5.14 -3.16 0.78
C ILE A 67 -4.84 -3.90 -0.51
N GLU A 68 -3.57 -3.90 -0.95
CA GLU A 68 -3.13 -4.76 -2.05
C GLU A 68 -3.31 -6.25 -1.69
N GLN A 69 -3.99 -6.99 -2.58
CA GLN A 69 -4.18 -8.42 -2.43
C GLN A 69 -2.86 -9.18 -2.64
N SER A 70 -2.49 -10.03 -1.68
CA SER A 70 -1.35 -10.94 -1.82
C SER A 70 -1.54 -11.91 -3.00
N LEU A 71 -0.54 -12.00 -3.87
CA LEU A 71 -0.53 -12.95 -4.99
C LEU A 71 -0.55 -14.40 -4.49
N GLN A 72 -1.54 -15.18 -4.94
CA GLN A 72 -1.68 -16.61 -4.63
C GLN A 72 -1.00 -17.53 -5.66
N SER A 73 -0.18 -17.00 -6.57
CA SER A 73 0.30 -17.78 -7.73
C SER A 73 1.49 -18.68 -7.37
N PHE A 74 1.21 -19.95 -7.08
CA PHE A 74 2.22 -21.02 -7.05
C PHE A 74 2.57 -21.44 -8.48
N ARG A 75 3.35 -20.62 -9.19
CA ARG A 75 3.89 -20.94 -10.52
C ARG A 75 5.41 -21.06 -10.46
N SER A 76 5.98 -21.97 -11.24
CA SER A 76 7.43 -22.09 -11.39
C SER A 76 8.03 -20.78 -11.92
N GLY A 77 9.17 -20.35 -11.34
CA GLY A 77 9.86 -19.10 -11.69
C GLY A 77 9.48 -17.84 -10.87
N PHE A 78 8.56 -17.95 -9.90
CA PHE A 78 8.20 -16.88 -8.97
C PHE A 78 8.90 -17.01 -7.60
N SER A 79 8.67 -16.04 -6.71
CA SER A 79 9.13 -16.09 -5.31
C SER A 79 8.85 -17.44 -4.67
N SER A 80 9.76 -17.91 -3.80
CA SER A 80 9.61 -19.22 -3.17
C SER A 80 8.25 -19.37 -2.47
N ALA A 81 7.70 -20.59 -2.42
CA ALA A 81 6.46 -20.87 -1.70
C ALA A 81 6.51 -20.37 -0.23
N LYS A 82 7.70 -20.42 0.39
CA LYS A 82 7.96 -19.87 1.71
C LYS A 82 7.78 -18.35 1.77
N THR A 83 8.30 -17.61 0.79
CA THR A 83 8.15 -16.15 0.69
C THR A 83 6.69 -15.77 0.50
N LEU A 84 5.97 -16.44 -0.42
CA LEU A 84 4.55 -16.18 -0.70
C LEU A 84 3.68 -16.47 0.53
N SER A 85 3.90 -17.59 1.21
CA SER A 85 3.19 -17.93 2.45
C SER A 85 3.47 -16.92 3.56
N THR A 86 4.72 -16.47 3.70
CA THR A 86 5.10 -15.46 4.70
C THR A 86 4.41 -14.13 4.42
N LEU A 87 4.38 -13.70 3.16
CA LEU A 87 3.70 -12.46 2.75
C LEU A 87 2.19 -12.54 3.00
N ALA A 88 1.54 -13.64 2.57
CA ALA A 88 0.11 -13.84 2.78
C ALA A 88 -0.26 -13.85 4.28
N ARG A 89 0.54 -14.53 5.11
CA ARG A 89 0.36 -14.52 6.57
C ARG A 89 0.48 -13.12 7.14
N PHE A 90 1.49 -12.36 6.73
CA PHE A 90 1.70 -11.00 7.24
C PHE A 90 0.61 -10.03 6.78
N ASN A 91 0.20 -10.11 5.51
CA ASN A 91 -0.93 -9.34 4.97
C ASN A 91 -2.22 -9.63 5.76
N GLY A 92 -2.48 -10.89 6.12
CA GLY A 92 -3.60 -11.28 6.98
C GLY A 92 -3.53 -10.68 8.39
N ILE A 93 -2.34 -10.70 9.03
CA ILE A 93 -2.12 -10.10 10.35
C ILE A 93 -2.41 -8.59 10.31
N VAL A 94 -1.84 -7.88 9.34
CA VAL A 94 -2.00 -6.42 9.24
C VAL A 94 -3.44 -6.05 8.87
N SER A 95 -4.10 -6.83 8.02
CA SER A 95 -5.52 -6.65 7.69
C SER A 95 -6.41 -6.81 8.94
N TRP A 96 -6.11 -7.79 9.79
CA TRP A 96 -6.79 -7.97 11.07
C TRP A 96 -6.54 -6.80 12.02
N ASN A 97 -5.30 -6.31 12.11
CA ASN A 97 -4.95 -5.13 12.90
C ASN A 97 -5.71 -3.88 12.42
N CYS A 98 -5.87 -3.69 11.10
CA CYS A 98 -6.69 -2.62 10.54
C CYS A 98 -8.15 -2.74 11.03
N TYR A 99 -8.76 -3.92 10.89
CA TYR A 99 -10.12 -4.16 11.36
C TYR A 99 -10.27 -3.87 12.86
N LYS A 100 -9.37 -4.40 13.70
CA LYS A 100 -9.41 -4.16 15.14
C LYS A 100 -9.17 -2.71 15.54
N THR A 101 -8.35 -1.99 14.78
CA THR A 101 -8.01 -0.60 15.07
C THR A 101 -9.16 0.31 14.69
N PHE A 102 -9.67 0.20 13.47
CA PHE A 102 -10.60 1.17 12.90
C PHE A 102 -12.07 0.74 12.99
N ASP A 103 -12.35 -0.52 13.34
CA ASP A 103 -13.68 -1.14 13.21
C ASP A 103 -14.23 -1.09 11.77
N ILE A 104 -13.31 -1.11 10.80
CA ILE A 104 -13.58 -1.06 9.36
C ILE A 104 -12.97 -2.30 8.72
N LYS A 105 -13.79 -3.06 8.00
CA LYS A 105 -13.30 -4.21 7.24
C LYS A 105 -12.49 -3.72 6.04
N PRO A 106 -11.20 -4.10 5.90
CA PRO A 106 -10.42 -3.72 4.73
C PRO A 106 -10.94 -4.38 3.45
N ASN A 107 -10.92 -3.63 2.35
CA ASN A 107 -11.23 -4.09 1.01
C ASN A 107 -9.94 -4.45 0.27
N MET A 108 -9.88 -5.67 -0.26
CA MET A 108 -8.70 -6.16 -0.97
C MET A 108 -8.80 -5.82 -2.46
N ILE A 109 -7.76 -5.23 -3.04
CA ILE A 109 -7.69 -4.91 -4.46
C ILE A 109 -6.48 -5.62 -5.09
N ALA A 110 -6.68 -6.30 -6.21
CA ALA A 110 -5.58 -6.83 -7.00
C ALA A 110 -4.75 -5.69 -7.61
N ALA A 111 -3.41 -5.79 -7.57
CA ALA A 111 -2.50 -4.75 -8.06
C ALA A 111 -2.80 -4.28 -9.50
N SER A 112 -3.13 -5.20 -10.41
CA SER A 112 -3.50 -4.88 -11.79
C SER A 112 -4.79 -4.06 -11.88
N SER A 113 -5.81 -4.42 -11.10
CA SER A 113 -7.06 -3.69 -11.00
C SER A 113 -6.85 -2.31 -10.41
N ALA A 114 -6.05 -2.20 -9.34
CA ALA A 114 -5.74 -0.93 -8.69
C ALA A 114 -5.06 0.04 -9.67
N ARG A 115 -4.04 -0.42 -10.39
CA ARG A 115 -3.34 0.39 -11.40
C ARG A 115 -4.29 0.88 -12.49
N LYS A 116 -5.17 0.00 -13.02
CA LYS A 116 -6.18 0.39 -14.01
C LYS A 116 -7.17 1.43 -13.45
N LEU A 117 -7.65 1.24 -12.23
CA LEU A 117 -8.61 2.14 -11.58
C LEU A 117 -7.99 3.52 -11.29
N ALA A 118 -6.73 3.55 -10.85
CA ALA A 118 -5.96 4.76 -10.62
C ALA A 118 -5.57 5.49 -11.93
N GLY A 119 -5.78 4.87 -13.10
CA GLY A 119 -5.48 5.48 -14.40
C GLY A 119 -4.07 5.22 -14.92
N VAL A 120 -3.32 4.27 -14.34
CA VAL A 120 -1.99 3.88 -14.82
C VAL A 120 -2.13 2.96 -16.03
N GLY A 121 -1.74 3.47 -17.20
CA GLY A 121 -1.69 2.69 -18.44
C GLY A 121 -0.52 1.72 -18.45
N ILE A 122 -0.79 0.41 -18.35
CA ILE A 122 0.22 -0.65 -18.42
C ILE A 122 -0.03 -1.53 -19.63
N ARG A 123 0.95 -1.62 -20.51
CA ARG A 123 0.95 -2.51 -21.69
C ARG A 123 1.71 -3.79 -21.37
N ARG A 124 1.47 -4.83 -22.18
CA ARG A 124 2.19 -6.10 -22.06
C ARG A 124 3.68 -5.87 -22.33
N GLY A 125 4.53 -6.24 -21.37
CA GLY A 125 5.98 -6.05 -21.45
C GLY A 125 6.49 -4.82 -20.69
N ASP A 126 5.61 -3.94 -20.24
CA ASP A 126 6.02 -2.77 -19.45
C ASP A 126 6.53 -3.19 -18.07
N ASN A 127 7.55 -2.47 -17.59
CA ASN A 127 7.91 -2.50 -16.18
C ASN A 127 6.85 -1.73 -15.37
N ALA A 128 5.93 -2.47 -14.76
CA ALA A 128 4.82 -1.89 -14.01
C ALA A 128 5.26 -0.92 -12.91
N LYS A 129 6.34 -1.23 -12.17
CA LYS A 129 6.84 -0.35 -11.10
C LYS A 129 7.37 0.96 -11.64
N GLN A 130 8.08 0.92 -12.76
CA GLN A 130 8.56 2.12 -13.42
C GLN A 130 7.40 2.97 -13.93
N LYS A 131 6.37 2.35 -14.55
CA LYS A 131 5.18 3.07 -15.03
C LYS A 131 4.40 3.74 -13.91
N VAL A 132 4.29 3.07 -12.76
CA VAL A 132 3.70 3.67 -11.56
C VAL A 132 4.50 4.88 -11.10
N LEU A 133 5.83 4.77 -11.00
CA LEU A 133 6.69 5.90 -10.63
C LEU A 133 6.56 7.08 -11.60
N GLU A 134 6.63 6.83 -12.92
CA GLU A 134 6.45 7.84 -13.97
C GLU A 134 5.09 8.54 -13.83
N PHE A 135 4.02 7.77 -13.60
CA PHE A 135 2.69 8.31 -13.38
C PHE A 135 2.61 9.21 -12.14
N ILE A 136 3.23 8.81 -11.02
CA ILE A 136 3.24 9.60 -9.80
C ILE A 136 4.01 10.91 -10.00
N LEU A 137 5.17 10.87 -10.65
CA LEU A 137 5.96 12.06 -10.94
C LEU A 137 5.25 13.04 -11.87
N ASP A 138 4.49 12.56 -12.86
CA ASP A 138 3.71 13.40 -13.78
C ASP A 138 2.46 14.02 -13.12
N LYS A 139 1.69 13.21 -12.37
CA LYS A 139 0.37 13.60 -11.87
C LYS A 139 0.38 14.21 -10.47
N TYR A 140 1.38 13.88 -9.66
CA TYR A 140 1.47 14.28 -8.27
C TYR A 140 2.86 14.88 -7.97
N PRO A 141 3.21 16.03 -8.59
CA PRO A 141 4.53 16.65 -8.45
C PRO A 141 4.87 17.08 -7.01
N GLN A 142 3.86 17.17 -6.13
CA GLN A 142 4.05 17.39 -4.70
C GLN A 142 4.67 16.19 -3.97
N ILE A 143 4.63 14.98 -4.56
CA ILE A 143 5.21 13.78 -3.98
C ILE A 143 6.71 13.77 -4.30
N THR A 144 7.52 13.88 -3.25
CA THR A 144 8.98 13.85 -3.38
C THR A 144 9.48 12.41 -3.41
N ILE A 145 10.22 12.06 -4.47
CA ILE A 145 10.92 10.77 -4.58
C ILE A 145 12.40 11.02 -4.31
N GLU A 146 12.93 10.39 -3.28
CA GLU A 146 14.36 10.47 -3.00
C GLU A 146 15.12 9.38 -3.76
N TYR A 147 16.28 9.75 -4.29
CA TYR A 147 17.14 8.84 -5.03
C TYR A 147 18.45 8.57 -4.28
N THR A 148 19.02 7.40 -4.55
CA THR A 148 20.38 7.04 -4.14
C THR A 148 21.40 7.72 -5.06
N LYS A 149 22.70 7.63 -4.71
CA LYS A 149 23.79 8.13 -5.56
C LYS A 149 23.85 7.48 -6.95
N HIS A 150 23.21 6.32 -7.12
CA HIS A 150 23.14 5.58 -8.38
C HIS A 150 21.78 5.80 -9.09
N GLU A 151 21.06 6.87 -8.77
CA GLU A 151 19.80 7.27 -9.41
C GLU A 151 18.65 6.25 -9.29
N ASN A 152 18.79 5.28 -8.41
CA ASN A 152 17.70 4.39 -8.04
C ASN A 152 16.87 5.02 -6.91
N PRO A 153 15.53 4.94 -6.92
CA PRO A 153 14.70 5.37 -5.80
C PRO A 153 15.18 4.73 -4.50
N LYS A 154 15.24 5.52 -3.42
CA LYS A 154 15.59 5.00 -2.10
C LYS A 154 14.57 3.93 -1.68
N PRO A 155 14.97 2.97 -0.83
CA PRO A 155 14.05 1.96 -0.34
C PRO A 155 12.81 2.58 0.30
N GLY A 156 11.64 2.05 -0.04
CA GLY A 156 10.34 2.53 0.44
C GLY A 156 9.66 3.51 -0.49
N MET A 157 10.39 4.19 -1.37
CA MET A 157 9.78 5.14 -2.32
C MET A 157 8.83 4.44 -3.29
N LEU A 158 9.20 3.26 -3.79
CA LEU A 158 8.33 2.50 -4.69
C LEU A 158 7.14 1.88 -3.96
N ASP A 159 7.34 1.36 -2.74
CA ASP A 159 6.26 0.81 -1.91
C ASP A 159 5.25 1.92 -1.53
N MET A 160 5.73 3.13 -1.24
CA MET A 160 4.89 4.33 -1.07
C MET A 160 4.09 4.62 -2.34
N CYS A 161 4.73 4.66 -3.52
CA CYS A 161 4.02 4.84 -4.79
C CYS A 161 2.94 3.77 -5.03
N ASP A 162 3.24 2.50 -4.77
CA ASP A 162 2.28 1.41 -4.89
C ASP A 162 1.09 1.62 -3.93
N SER A 163 1.30 2.11 -2.70
CA SER A 163 0.21 2.47 -1.77
C SER A 163 -0.64 3.66 -2.23
N ILE A 164 -0.05 4.64 -2.95
CA ILE A 164 -0.80 5.75 -3.55
C ILE A 164 -1.76 5.19 -4.60
N ILE A 165 -1.30 4.24 -5.43
CA ILE A 165 -2.16 3.58 -6.42
C ILE A 165 -3.32 2.84 -5.74
N ILE A 166 -3.07 2.14 -4.62
CA ILE A 166 -4.14 1.48 -3.85
C ILE A 166 -5.14 2.50 -3.31
N ALA A 167 -4.68 3.61 -2.75
CA ALA A 167 -5.57 4.64 -2.20
C ALA A 167 -6.42 5.32 -3.30
N LEU A 168 -5.83 5.64 -4.45
CA LEU A 168 -6.54 6.23 -5.61
C LEU A 168 -7.59 5.28 -6.18
N ALA A 169 -7.25 4.00 -6.30
CA ALA A 169 -8.20 2.97 -6.73
C ALA A 169 -9.34 2.82 -5.74
N GLY A 170 -9.02 2.80 -4.44
CA GLY A 170 -9.99 2.76 -3.35
C GLY A 170 -10.95 3.94 -3.39
N GLU A 171 -10.46 5.15 -3.60
CA GLU A 171 -11.30 6.34 -3.75
C GLU A 171 -12.29 6.24 -4.89
N LYS A 172 -11.82 5.76 -6.05
CA LYS A 172 -12.70 5.58 -7.19
C LYS A 172 -13.84 4.60 -6.89
N ILE A 173 -13.52 3.44 -6.30
CA ILE A 173 -14.50 2.42 -5.89
C ILE A 173 -15.50 3.03 -4.90
N ALA A 174 -14.98 3.66 -3.84
CA ALA A 174 -15.81 4.16 -2.76
C ALA A 174 -16.74 5.33 -3.17
N ARG A 175 -16.40 6.03 -4.26
CA ARG A 175 -17.25 7.02 -4.91
C ARG A 175 -18.33 6.39 -5.78
N GLU A 176 -18.00 5.34 -6.52
CA GLU A 176 -18.93 4.61 -7.39
C GLU A 176 -20.00 3.87 -6.56
N ASP A 177 -19.63 3.28 -5.42
CA ASP A 177 -20.55 2.58 -4.50
C ASP A 177 -21.61 3.50 -3.87
N LYS A 178 -21.40 4.82 -3.86
CA LYS A 178 -22.37 5.80 -3.31
C LYS A 178 -23.42 6.27 -4.32
N ILE A 179 -23.19 5.99 -5.60
CA ILE A 179 -24.09 6.39 -6.69
C ILE A 179 -25.11 5.26 -6.97
N THR A 180 -24.87 4.07 -6.45
CA THR A 180 -25.72 2.88 -6.59
C THR A 180 -26.58 2.70 -5.35
#